data_AF-A0A7K4K2D2-F1
#
_entry.id   AF-A0A7K4K2D2-F1
#
_cell.length_a   1.000
_cell.length_b   1.000
_cell.length_c   1.000
_cell.angle_alpha   90.00
_cell.angle_beta   90.00
_cell.angle_gamma   90.00
#
_symmetry.space_group_name_H-M   'P 1'
#
loop_
_entity.id
_entity.type
_entity.pdbx_description
1 polymer ?
#
loop_
_entity_poly.entity_id
_entity_poly.type
_entity_poly.pdbx_seq_one_letter_code
_entity_poly.pdbx_strand_id
1 'polypeptide(L)' 'HNLEMKHLPGADPELVLLSHRYTELQRIPLSDMTREEINQLLQELGFYRKETPEAPVPERFQSAPA' A
#
# COMPACT_ATOMS: atom_id res chain seq x y z
N HIS A 1 -4.02 5.16 -3.24
CA HIS A 1 -3.34 5.39 -4.54
C HIS A 1 -2.04 4.60 -4.51
N ASN A 2 -1.51 4.15 -5.66
CA ASN A 2 -0.26 3.37 -5.75
C ASN A 2 -0.21 2.08 -4.89
N LEU A 3 -1.38 1.50 -4.57
CA LEU A 3 -1.51 0.24 -3.85
C LEU A 3 -2.38 -0.70 -4.70
N GLU A 4 -1.87 -1.87 -5.02
CA GLU A 4 -2.55 -2.91 -5.80
C GLU A 4 -2.62 -4.19 -4.97
N MET A 5 -3.81 -4.81 -4.90
CA MET A 5 -3.96 -6.12 -4.27
C MET A 5 -3.84 -7.21 -5.34
N LYS A 6 -2.89 -8.13 -5.14
CA LYS A 6 -2.76 -9.34 -5.95
C LYS A 6 -3.15 -10.56 -5.13
N HIS A 7 -4.07 -11.36 -5.65
CA HIS A 7 -4.48 -12.59 -5.02
C HIS A 7 -3.62 -13.76 -5.52
N LEU A 8 -2.88 -14.39 -4.60
CA LEU A 8 -2.07 -15.58 -4.87
C LEU A 8 -2.59 -16.73 -4.00
N PRO A 9 -3.10 -17.83 -4.60
CA PRO A 9 -3.65 -18.94 -3.84
C PRO A 9 -2.62 -19.58 -2.89
N GLY A 10 -2.98 -19.73 -1.61
CA GLY A 10 -2.16 -20.41 -0.61
C GLY A 10 -0.95 -19.62 -0.09
N ALA A 11 -0.78 -18.36 -0.51
CA ALA A 11 0.25 -17.48 0.03
C ALA A 11 -0.28 -16.69 1.23
N ASP A 12 0.60 -16.44 2.21
CA ASP A 12 0.32 -15.50 3.28
C ASP A 12 0.21 -14.06 2.74
N PRO A 13 -0.64 -13.21 3.34
CA PRO A 13 -0.76 -11.82 2.94
C PRO A 13 0.51 -11.05 3.29
N GLU A 14 1.07 -10.34 2.31
CA GLU A 14 2.28 -9.55 2.46
C GLU A 14 2.12 -8.18 1.77
N LEU A 15 2.69 -7.14 2.37
CA LEU A 15 2.89 -5.85 1.72
C LEU A 15 4.28 -5.82 1.09
N VAL A 16 4.33 -5.73 -0.23
CA VAL A 16 5.58 -5.61 -1.00
C VAL A 16 5.73 -4.17 -1.48
N LEU A 17 6.74 -3.47 -0.98
CA LEU A 17 7.07 -2.11 -1.40
C LEU A 17 7.97 -2.17 -2.63
N LEU A 18 7.50 -1.56 -3.71
CA LEU A 18 8.22 -1.47 -4.97
C LEU A 18 8.67 -0.03 -5.20
N SER A 19 9.90 0.13 -5.69
CA SER A 19 10.34 1.42 -6.24
C SER A 19 9.60 1.75 -7.54
N HIS A 20 9.74 2.98 -8.03
CA HIS A 20 9.25 3.41 -9.34
C HIS A 20 9.81 2.57 -10.53
N ARG A 21 10.88 1.79 -10.32
CA ARG A 21 11.44 0.85 -11.31
C ARG A 21 11.00 -0.60 -11.09
N TYR A 22 9.95 -0.82 -10.29
CA TYR A 22 9.44 -2.14 -9.92
C TYR A 22 10.47 -3.05 -9.21
N THR A 23 11.49 -2.46 -8.59
CA THR A 23 12.43 -3.19 -7.72
C THR A 23 11.85 -3.30 -6.32
N GLU A 24 11.81 -4.50 -5.76
CA GLU A 24 11.42 -4.75 -4.36
C GLU A 24 12.39 -4.06 -3.42
N LEU A 25 11.85 -3.15 -2.60
CA LEU A 25 12.59 -2.42 -1.57
C LEU A 25 12.45 -3.11 -0.22
N GLN A 26 11.24 -3.58 0.09
CA GLN A 26 10.90 -4.19 1.37
C GLN A 26 9.67 -5.10 1.23
N ARG A 27 9.62 -6.14 2.04
CA ARG A 27 8.48 -7.03 2.22
C ARG A 27 8.10 -7.10 3.69
N ILE A 28 6.82 -6.94 3.98
CA ILE A 28 6.28 -6.91 5.34
C ILE A 28 5.17 -7.95 5.43
N PRO A 29 5.28 -8.98 6.28
CA PRO A 29 4.22 -9.95 6.50
C PRO A 29 3.04 -9.28 7.23
N LEU A 30 1.82 -9.57 6.77
CA LEU A 30 0.59 -8.97 7.33
C LEU A 30 -0.24 -9.97 8.13
N SER A 31 0.14 -11.26 8.15
CA SER A 31 -0.67 -12.35 8.74
C SER A 31 -1.04 -12.13 10.20
N ASP A 32 -0.15 -11.51 10.98
CA ASP A 32 -0.35 -11.26 12.41
C ASP A 32 -0.94 -9.85 12.69
N MET A 33 -1.19 -9.05 11.65
CA MET A 33 -1.65 -7.68 11.78
C MET A 33 -3.16 -7.57 11.60
N THR A 34 -3.79 -6.76 12.45
CA THR A 34 -5.17 -6.34 12.28
C THR A 34 -5.32 -5.36 11.13
N ARG A 35 -6.54 -5.22 10.61
CA ARG A 35 -6.85 -4.25 9.55
C ARG A 35 -6.49 -2.82 9.97
N GLU A 36 -6.70 -2.48 11.24
CA GLU A 36 -6.41 -1.18 11.82
C GLU A 36 -4.89 -0.91 11.82
N GLU A 37 -4.08 -1.88 12.23
CA GLU A 37 -2.61 -1.79 12.18
C GLU A 37 -2.08 -1.69 10.75
N ILE A 38 -2.65 -2.44 9.81
CA ILE A 38 -2.29 -2.35 8.39
C ILE A 38 -2.59 -0.95 7.84
N ASN A 39 -3.77 -0.41 8.14
CA ASN A 39 -4.13 0.95 7.70
C ASN A 39 -3.23 2.03 8.31
N GLN A 40 -2.78 1.84 9.56
CA GLN A 40 -1.85 2.74 10.22
C GLN A 40 -0.47 2.67 9.55
N LEU A 41 0.05 1.46 9.31
CA LEU A 41 1.30 1.24 8.58
C LEU A 41 1.29 1.94 7.21
N LEU A 42 0.22 1.77 6.44
CA LEU A 42 0.10 2.41 5.12
C LEU A 42 0.14 3.95 5.21
N GLN A 43 -0.49 4.54 6.24
CA GLN A 43 -0.44 5.99 6.46
C GLN A 43 0.96 6.46 6.84
N GLU A 44 1.67 5.72 7.69
CA GLU A 44 3.06 6.03 8.08
C GLU A 44 4.03 5.96 6.90
N LEU A 45 3.80 5.00 5.98
CA LEU A 45 4.52 4.90 4.71
C LEU A 45 4.12 6.00 3.70
N GLY A 46 3.16 6.86 4.04
CA GLY A 46 2.72 7.98 3.20
C GLY A 46 1.70 7.62 2.12
N PHE A 47 1.11 6.42 2.16
CA PHE A 47 0.05 6.06 1.21
C PHE A 47 -1.23 6.85 1.50
N TYR A 48 -1.79 7.44 0.45
CA TYR A 48 -3.07 8.12 0.52
C TYR A 48 -4.23 7.18 0.18
N ARG A 49 -5.19 7.05 1.12
CA ARG A 49 -6.47 6.39 0.88
C ARG A 49 -7.44 7.38 0.23
N LYS A 50 -7.89 7.06 -0.97
CA LYS A 50 -8.97 7.79 -1.63
C LYS A 50 -10.32 7.47 -0.98
N GLU A 51 -11.25 8.41 -0.99
CA GLU A 51 -12.63 8.21 -0.52
C GLU A 51 -13.39 7.22 -1.40
N THR A 52 -13.25 7.36 -2.73
CA THR A 52 -13.74 6.42 -3.74
C THR A 52 -12.64 6.09 -4.75
N PRO A 53 -12.73 4.98 -5.51
CA PRO A 53 -11.73 4.63 -6.52
C PRO A 53 -11.49 5.74 -7.55
N GLU A 54 -12.57 6.41 -7.97
CA GLU A 54 -12.60 7.48 -8.98
C GLU A 54 -12.26 8.85 -8.39
N ALA A 55 -12.23 9.01 -7.06
CA ALA A 55 -11.92 10.28 -6.43
C ALA A 55 -10.52 10.77 -6.86
N PRO A 56 -10.38 12.08 -7.12
CA PRO A 56 -9.08 12.66 -7.42
C PRO A 56 -8.15 12.55 -6.20
N VAL A 57 -6.86 12.37 -6.47
CA VAL A 57 -5.84 12.46 -5.42
C VAL A 57 -5.50 13.94 -5.24
N PRO A 58 -5.56 14.50 -4.02
CA PRO A 58 -5.15 15.88 -3.76
C PRO A 58 -3.72 16.14 -4.22
N GLU A 59 -3.41 17.36 -4.70
CA GLU A 59 -2.08 17.71 -5.26
C GLU A 59 -0.91 17.28 -4.37
N ARG A 60 -1.03 17.51 -3.06
CA ARG A 60 -0.05 17.11 -2.05
C ARG A 60 0.27 15.61 -1.97
N PHE A 61 -0.59 14.75 -2.52
CA PHE A 61 -0.45 13.28 -2.49
C PHE A 61 -0.32 12.67 -3.89
N GLN A 62 -0.25 13.46 -4.96
CA GLN A 62 -0.16 12.92 -6.32
C GLN A 62 1.13 12.12 -6.56
N SER A 63 2.22 12.50 -5.90
CA SER A 63 3.48 11.78 -5.92
C SER A 63 3.63 10.78 -4.78
N ALA A 64 2.62 10.62 -3.92
CA ALA A 64 2.75 9.79 -2.72
C ALA A 64 2.38 8.31 -2.99
N PRO A 65 3.07 7.36 -2.34
CA PRO A 65 4.40 7.49 -1.75
C PRO A 65 5.47 7.53 -2.87
N ALA A 66 6.45 8.42 -2.76
CA ALA A 66 7.47 8.66 -3.78
C ALA A 66 8.68 7.72 -3.63
#